data_AF-A0A920EEY7-F1
#
_entry.id   AF-A0A920EEY7-F1
#
_cell.length_a   1.000
_cell.length_b   1.000
_cell.length_c   1.000
_cell.angle_alpha   90.00
_cell.angle_beta   90.00
_cell.angle_gamma   90.00
#
_symmetry.space_group_name_H-M   'P 1'
#
loop_
_entity.id
_entity.type
_entity.pdbx_description
1 polymer ?
#
loop_
_entity_poly.entity_id
_entity_poly.type
_entity_poly.pdbx_seq_one_letter_code
_entity_poly.pdbx_strand_id
1 'polypeptide(L)' 'MDQKIFSFKGDSDAMIVRGLIKILTTIYNETEVQEASNIDPYKKLELLNLKEHISSQRSNGLNSIILKIKEFLTNS' A
#
# COMPACT_ATOMS: atom_id res chain seq x y z
N MET A 1 -12.73 13.90 -19.56
CA MET A 1 -12.28 13.93 -18.15
C MET A 1 -11.02 13.09 -18.13
N ASP A 2 -9.86 13.71 -17.91
CA ASP A 2 -8.61 12.95 -17.82
C ASP A 2 -8.60 12.19 -16.49
N GLN A 3 -8.79 10.87 -16.56
CA GLN A 3 -8.67 9.99 -15.40
C GLN A 3 -7.19 9.80 -15.09
N LYS A 4 -6.74 10.39 -13.98
CA LYS A 4 -5.37 10.21 -13.48
C LYS A 4 -5.30 8.85 -12.79
N ILE A 5 -4.55 7.92 -13.38
CA ILE A 5 -4.33 6.58 -12.82
C ILE A 5 -3.14 6.61 -11.86
N PHE A 6 -3.32 6.07 -10.67
CA PHE A 6 -2.26 5.88 -9.71
C PHE A 6 -1.46 4.61 -10.02
N SER A 7 -0.14 4.73 -9.97
CA SER A 7 0.76 3.59 -9.99
C SER A 7 2.02 3.90 -9.20
N PHE A 8 2.57 2.89 -8.55
CA PHE A 8 3.86 3.00 -7.88
C PHE A 8 4.67 1.73 -8.05
N LYS A 9 5.98 1.86 -7.80
CA LYS A 9 6.92 0.75 -7.71
C LYS A 9 7.75 0.93 -6.44
N GLY A 10 8.10 -0.18 -5.82
CA GLY A 10 8.94 -0.18 -4.62
C GLY A 10 9.69 -1.51 -4.49
N ASP A 11 10.76 -1.49 -3.71
CA ASP A 11 11.57 -2.67 -3.38
C ASP A 11 12.13 -2.54 -1.96
N SER A 12 12.61 -3.66 -1.39
CA SER A 12 13.21 -3.71 -0.05
C SER A 12 14.18 -4.89 0.06
N ASP A 13 15.23 -4.77 0.87
CA ASP A 13 16.12 -5.91 1.17
C ASP A 13 15.44 -6.99 2.02
N ALA A 14 14.42 -6.61 2.79
CA ALA A 14 13.68 -7.51 3.65
C ALA A 14 12.60 -8.28 2.86
N MET A 15 12.69 -9.61 2.86
CA MET A 15 11.78 -10.50 2.11
C MET A 15 10.30 -10.28 2.42
N ILE A 16 9.95 -10.05 3.69
CA ILE A 16 8.55 -9.80 4.10
C ILE A 16 8.07 -8.44 3.60
N VAL A 17 8.91 -7.41 3.67
CA VAL A 17 8.57 -6.08 3.19
C VAL A 17 8.37 -6.11 1.67
N ARG A 18 9.19 -6.84 0.92
CA ARG A 18 8.97 -7.09 -0.52
C ARG A 18 7.60 -7.71 -0.80
N GLY A 19 7.20 -8.72 -0.03
CA GLY A 19 5.89 -9.34 -0.15
C GLY A 19 4.76 -8.33 0.06
N LEU A 20 4.87 -7.51 1.11
CA LEU A 20 3.87 -6.47 1.41
C LEU A 20 3.81 -5.39 0.34
N ILE A 21 4.95 -4.96 -0.21
CA ILE A 21 5.00 -4.03 -1.35
C ILE A 21 4.28 -4.62 -2.55
N LYS A 22 4.47 -5.91 -2.84
CA LYS A 22 3.82 -6.59 -3.97
C LYS A 22 2.30 -6.63 -3.81
N ILE A 23 1.83 -6.87 -2.59
CA ILE A 23 0.40 -6.83 -2.25
C ILE A 23 -0.14 -5.41 -2.42
N LEU A 24 0.54 -4.40 -1.87
CA LEU A 24 0.11 -3.01 -1.99
C LEU A 24 0.09 -2.54 -3.45
N THR A 25 1.09 -2.91 -4.27
CA THR A 25 1.07 -2.60 -5.71
C THR A 25 -0.11 -3.26 -6.41
N THR A 26 -0.51 -4.46 -6.01
CA THR A 26 -1.71 -5.11 -6.56
C THR A 26 -3.01 -4.43 -6.14
N ILE A 27 -3.05 -3.84 -4.94
CA ILE A 27 -4.23 -3.12 -4.41
C ILE A 27 -4.42 -1.76 -5.07
N TYR A 28 -3.33 -1.06 -5.39
CA TYR A 28 -3.35 0.36 -5.74
C TYR A 28 -3.04 0.67 -7.20
N ASN A 29 -2.29 -0.20 -7.91
CA ASN A 29 -1.96 0.09 -9.30
C ASN A 29 -3.20 -0.04 -10.18
N GLU A 30 -3.23 0.72 -11.28
CA GLU A 30 -4.34 0.73 -12.24
C GLU A 30 -5.66 1.26 -11.66
N THR A 31 -5.59 1.88 -10.47
CA THR A 31 -6.74 2.50 -9.82
C THR A 31 -6.74 4.01 -10.09
N GLU A 32 -7.91 4.62 -10.27
CA GLU A 32 -8.01 6.08 -10.37
C GLU A 32 -7.51 6.72 -9.07
N VAL A 33 -6.84 7.87 -9.15
CA VAL A 33 -6.31 8.58 -7.96
C VAL A 33 -7.42 8.88 -6.94
N GLN A 34 -8.62 9.21 -7.40
CA GLN A 34 -9.77 9.45 -6.51
C GLN A 34 -10.19 8.19 -5.74
N GLU A 35 -10.23 7.04 -6.43
CA GLU A 35 -10.56 5.76 -5.80
C GLU A 35 -9.43 5.28 -4.89
N ALA A 36 -8.17 5.41 -5.33
CA ALA A 36 -6.98 5.06 -4.56
C ALA A 36 -6.93 5.82 -3.22
N SER A 37 -7.31 7.10 -3.20
CA SER A 37 -7.41 7.91 -1.98
C SER A 37 -8.46 7.42 -0.99
N ASN A 38 -9.49 6.70 -1.46
CA ASN A 38 -10.57 6.15 -0.63
C ASN A 38 -10.26 4.72 -0.13
N ILE A 39 -9.16 4.10 -0.57
CA ILE A 39 -8.78 2.75 -0.12
C ILE A 39 -8.28 2.81 1.33
N ASP A 40 -8.85 1.93 2.17
CA ASP A 40 -8.25 1.60 3.48
C ASP A 40 -7.28 0.41 3.33
N PRO A 41 -5.96 0.64 3.32
CA PRO A 41 -4.97 -0.41 3.14
C PRO A 41 -4.96 -1.40 4.31
N TYR A 42 -5.29 -0.97 5.53
CA TYR A 42 -5.30 -1.86 6.69
C TYR A 42 -6.42 -2.87 6.60
N LYS A 43 -7.61 -2.41 6.18
CA LYS A 43 -8.76 -3.29 5.93
C LYS A 43 -8.48 -4.28 4.81
N LYS A 44 -7.82 -3.85 3.73
CA LYS A 44 -7.41 -4.75 2.63
C LYS A 44 -6.40 -5.81 3.09
N LEU A 45 -5.44 -5.43 3.95
CA LEU A 45 -4.46 -6.38 4.50
C LEU A 45 -5.06 -7.33 5.54
N GLU A 46 -6.09 -6.88 6.28
CA GLU A 46 -6.85 -7.71 7.21
C GLU A 46 -7.65 -8.79 6.47
N LEU A 47 -8.26 -8.48 5.32
CA LEU A 47 -8.92 -9.48 4.46
C LEU A 47 -7.98 -10.59 3.97
N LEU A 48 -6.68 -10.36 4.00
CA LEU A 48 -5.67 -11.33 3.60
C LEU A 48 -5.15 -12.17 4.80
N ASN A 49 -5.72 -12.02 6.00
CA ASN A 49 -5.25 -12.61 7.26
C ASN A 49 -3.76 -12.30 7.57
N LEU A 50 -3.18 -11.28 6.94
CA LEU A 50 -1.77 -10.95 7.08
C LEU A 50 -1.48 -10.22 8.39
N LYS A 51 -2.47 -9.49 8.92
CA LYS A 51 -2.34 -8.67 10.12
C LYS A 51 -1.92 -9.49 11.35
N GLU A 52 -2.42 -10.73 11.47
CA GLU A 52 -2.11 -11.64 12.59
C GLU A 52 -0.69 -12.23 12.52
N HIS A 53 -0.05 -12.17 11.36
CA HIS A 53 1.26 -12.80 11.10
C HIS A 53 2.43 -11.80 11.05
N ILE A 54 2.13 -10.51 11.21
CA ILE A 54 3.14 -9.44 11.16
C ILE A 54 3.53 -9.04 12.59
N SER A 55 4.81 -9.24 12.93
CA SER A 55 5.37 -8.78 14.20
C SER A 55 5.43 -7.25 14.28
N SER A 56 5.45 -6.69 15.50
CA SER A 56 5.50 -5.24 15.76
C SER A 56 6.58 -4.49 14.96
N GLN A 57 7.78 -5.06 14.83
CA GLN A 57 8.88 -4.44 14.06
C GLN A 57 8.59 -4.41 12.54
N ARG A 58 7.86 -5.39 12.02
CA ARG A 58 7.48 -5.47 10.60
C ARG A 58 6.30 -4.54 10.28
N SER A 59 5.40 -4.35 11.24
CA SER A 59 4.29 -3.39 11.15
C SER A 59 4.79 -1.96 10.96
N ASN A 60 5.92 -1.59 11.56
CA ASN A 60 6.48 -0.24 11.40
C ASN A 60 6.89 0.04 9.95
N GLY A 61 7.61 -0.89 9.31
CA GLY A 61 8.02 -0.74 7.90
C GLY A 61 6.82 -0.68 6.95
N LEU A 62 5.80 -1.51 7.19
CA LEU A 62 4.54 -1.48 6.46
C LEU A 62 3.82 -0.12 6.61
N ASN A 63 3.70 0.36 7.84
CA ASN A 63 3.06 1.64 8.15
C ASN A 63 3.76 2.80 7.43
N SER A 64 5.09 2.82 7.41
CA SER A 64 5.85 3.85 6.69
C SER A 64 5.55 3.87 5.19
N ILE A 65 5.40 2.71 4.55
CA ILE A 65 5.04 2.61 3.12
C ILE A 65 3.62 3.13 2.90
N ILE A 66 2.66 2.70 3.73
CA ILE A 66 1.27 3.14 3.65
C ILE A 66 1.16 4.66 3.79
N LEU A 67 1.85 5.24 4.76
CA LEU A 67 1.87 6.69 4.97
C LEU A 67 2.40 7.43 3.74
N LYS A 68 3.46 6.93 3.12
CA LYS A 68 4.05 7.53 1.92
C LYS A 68 3.12 7.47 0.70
N ILE A 69 2.38 6.38 0.53
CA ILE A 69 1.34 6.27 -0.51
C ILE A 69 0.23 7.30 -0.27
N LYS A 70 -0.27 7.41 0.97
CA LYS A 70 -1.31 8.38 1.33
C LYS A 70 -0.86 9.83 1.12
N GLU A 71 0.37 10.15 1.52
CA GLU A 71 0.97 11.47 1.32
C GLU A 71 1.05 11.82 -0.17
N PHE A 72 1.48 10.87 -1.01
CA PHE A 72 1.54 11.09 -2.45
C PHE A 72 0.15 11.31 -3.07
N LEU A 73 -0.84 10.52 -2.66
CA LEU A 73 -2.22 10.64 -3.15
C LEU A 73 -2.91 11.94 -2.72
N THR A 74 -2.57 12.46 -1.54
CA THR A 74 -3.14 13.72 -1.02
C THR A 74 -2.57 14.96 -1.71
N ASN A 75 -1.30 14.87 -2.14
CA ASN A 75 -0.59 15.98 -2.80
C ASN A 75 -0.71 15.98 -4.34
N SER A 76 -1.46 15.04 -4.93
CA SER A 76 -1.49 14.76 -6.39
C SER A 76 -2.76 15.21 -7.10
#